data_AF-A0A4Q3NI25-F1
#
_entry.id   AF-A0A4Q3NI25-F1
#
_cell.length_a   1.000
_cell.length_b   1.000
_cell.length_c   1.000
_cell.angle_alpha   90.00
_cell.angle_beta   90.00
_cell.angle_gamma   90.00
#
_symmetry.space_group_name_H-M   'P 1'
#
loop_
_entity.id
_entity.type
_entity.pdbx_description
1 polymer ?
#
loop_
_entity_poly.entity_id
_entity_poly.type
_entity_poly.pdbx_seq_one_letter_code
_entity_poly.pdbx_strand_id
1 'polypeptide(L)'
;MSWIPEGCVYGTLLNFKREVEALTPHMSQPPYKAAPKAPVLYVKTANTWSAHGAAIAVPTRVPEVEIGATVAMVVGDRGQVAGYVLMNDLSVPHASFFRPPVKFKCLDGFLGIGDKL
;
A
#
# COMPACT_ATOMS: atom_id res chain seq x y z
N MET A 1 14.28 -7.55 22.33
CA MET A 1 14.60 -8.09 20.99
C MET A 1 14.28 -7.03 19.96
N SER A 2 15.13 -6.84 18.95
CA SER A 2 14.81 -6.00 17.79
C SER A 2 13.77 -6.70 16.93
N TRP A 3 12.68 -6.01 16.62
CA TRP A 3 11.65 -6.52 15.71
C TRP A 3 12.18 -6.55 14.27
N ILE A 4 11.89 -7.62 13.52
CA ILE A 4 12.31 -7.81 12.13
C ILE A 4 11.07 -8.16 11.27
N PRO A 5 10.88 -7.49 10.11
CA PRO A 5 9.86 -7.85 9.13
C PRO A 5 9.99 -9.28 8.61
N GLU A 6 8.88 -10.03 8.57
CA GLU A 6 8.83 -11.39 8.03
C GLU A 6 7.69 -11.55 7.03
N GLY A 7 8.00 -12.02 5.82
CA GLY A 7 7.04 -12.27 4.75
C GLY A 7 7.05 -11.21 3.65
N CYS A 8 5.97 -11.14 2.87
CA CYS A 8 5.80 -10.19 1.78
C CYS A 8 4.44 -9.53 1.87
N VAL A 9 4.40 -8.21 1.67
CA VAL A 9 3.15 -7.44 1.64
C VAL A 9 2.87 -7.01 0.21
N TYR A 10 1.73 -7.48 -0.29
CA TYR A 10 1.12 -7.04 -1.54
C TYR A 10 -0.08 -6.17 -1.20
N GLY A 11 -0.28 -5.11 -1.97
CA GLY A 11 -1.48 -4.30 -1.90
C GLY A 11 -2.11 -4.10 -3.27
N THR A 12 -3.37 -3.67 -3.27
CA THR A 12 -4.15 -3.41 -4.48
C THR A 12 -4.34 -1.90 -4.66
N LEU A 13 -4.09 -1.40 -5.87
CA LEU A 13 -4.51 -0.06 -6.31
C LEU A 13 -5.84 -0.18 -7.05
N LEU A 14 -6.62 0.91 -7.09
CA LEU A 14 -7.88 0.96 -7.83
C LEU A 14 -8.90 -0.10 -7.38
N ASN A 15 -8.92 -0.40 -6.08
CA ASN A 15 -9.82 -1.39 -5.47
C ASN A 15 -11.01 -0.74 -4.74
N PHE A 16 -11.03 0.58 -4.62
CA PHE A 16 -12.18 1.33 -4.12
C PHE A 16 -13.02 1.85 -5.29
N LYS A 17 -14.34 1.59 -5.27
CA LYS A 17 -15.26 2.03 -6.34
C LYS A 17 -15.15 3.53 -6.65
N ARG A 18 -15.05 4.36 -5.60
CA ARG A 18 -14.90 5.82 -5.75
C ARG A 18 -13.60 6.22 -6.46
N GLU A 19 -12.49 5.53 -6.17
CA GLU A 19 -11.20 5.78 -6.84
C GLU A 19 -11.28 5.38 -8.33
N VAL A 20 -11.92 4.23 -8.62
CA VAL A 20 -12.16 3.77 -9.99
C VAL A 20 -13.04 4.75 -10.76
N GLU A 21 -14.14 5.20 -10.17
CA GLU A 21 -15.06 6.19 -10.76
C GLU A 21 -14.34 7.50 -11.07
N ALA A 22 -13.54 8.01 -10.14
CA ALA A 22 -12.77 9.25 -10.31
C ALA A 22 -11.75 9.15 -11.46
N LEU A 23 -11.14 7.98 -11.67
CA LEU A 23 -10.12 7.77 -12.70
C LEU A 23 -10.69 7.31 -14.05
N THR A 24 -11.94 6.87 -14.10
CA THR A 24 -12.60 6.34 -15.31
C THR A 24 -12.42 7.24 -16.54
N PRO A 25 -12.59 8.59 -16.46
CA PRO A 25 -12.41 9.47 -17.62
C PRO A 25 -10.99 9.44 -18.22
N HIS A 26 -9.98 9.08 -17.41
CA HIS A 26 -8.57 9.03 -17.82
C HIS A 26 -8.14 7.66 -18.32
N MET A 27 -8.86 6.58 -18.00
CA MET A 27 -8.42 5.21 -18.28
C MET A 27 -8.31 4.89 -19.78
N SER A 28 -9.12 5.49 -20.64
CA SER A 28 -9.05 5.27 -22.09
C SER A 28 -8.01 6.16 -22.79
N GLN A 29 -7.43 7.14 -22.08
CA GLN A 29 -6.45 8.07 -22.65
C GLN A 29 -5.02 7.51 -22.50
N PRO A 30 -4.06 7.93 -23.35
CA PRO A 30 -2.65 7.68 -23.10
C PRO A 30 -2.24 8.21 -21.71
N PRO A 31 -1.41 7.48 -20.94
CA PRO A 31 -0.71 6.25 -21.32
C PRO A 31 -1.50 4.93 -21.07
N TYR A 32 -2.71 4.99 -20.51
CA TYR A 32 -3.46 3.84 -20.01
C TYR A 32 -4.22 3.05 -21.09
N LYS A 33 -4.86 3.74 -22.04
CA LYS A 33 -5.57 3.20 -23.23
C LYS A 33 -6.80 2.32 -22.96
N ALA A 34 -6.95 1.74 -21.78
CA ALA A 34 -8.15 1.03 -21.34
C ALA A 34 -8.17 0.90 -19.80
N ALA A 35 -9.34 0.57 -19.25
CA ALA A 35 -9.47 0.21 -17.83
C ALA A 35 -8.66 -1.06 -17.48
N PRO A 36 -8.20 -1.23 -16.23
CA PRO A 36 -7.54 -2.45 -15.78
C PRO A 36 -8.43 -3.69 -15.98
N LYS A 37 -7.86 -4.75 -16.54
CA LYS A 37 -8.55 -6.04 -16.76
C LYS A 37 -8.35 -7.04 -15.61
N ALA A 38 -7.49 -6.70 -14.66
CA ALA A 38 -7.11 -7.50 -13.51
C ALA A 38 -6.73 -6.55 -12.34
N PRO A 39 -6.65 -7.06 -11.10
CA PRO A 39 -6.19 -6.27 -9.97
C PRO A 39 -4.82 -5.63 -10.23
N VAL A 40 -4.71 -4.33 -9.95
CA VAL A 40 -3.44 -3.61 -10.03
C VAL A 40 -2.72 -3.79 -8.71
N LEU A 41 -1.52 -4.38 -8.73
CA LEU A 41 -0.79 -4.72 -7.51
C LEU A 41 0.43 -3.82 -7.29
N TYR A 42 0.78 -3.63 -6.03
CA TYR A 42 2.07 -3.10 -5.60
C TYR A 42 2.64 -3.94 -4.45
N VAL A 43 3.92 -3.73 -4.16
CA VAL A 43 4.63 -4.36 -3.04
C VAL A 43 5.06 -3.30 -2.04
N LYS A 44 4.99 -3.63 -0.75
CA LYS A 44 5.67 -2.90 0.33
C LYS A 44 6.89 -3.70 0.80
N THR A 45 8.05 -3.13 0.55
CA THR A 45 9.34 -3.73 0.92
C THR A 45 9.54 -3.70 2.43
N ALA A 46 10.40 -4.59 2.96
CA ALA A 46 10.61 -4.77 4.40
C ALA A 46 11.00 -3.47 5.14
N ASN A 47 11.77 -2.58 4.50
CA ASN A 47 12.16 -1.28 5.08
C ASN A 47 10.94 -0.39 5.43
N THR A 48 9.81 -0.61 4.77
CA THR A 48 8.60 0.19 5.00
C THR A 48 7.90 -0.17 6.30
N TRP A 49 8.20 -1.32 6.92
CA TRP A 49 7.33 -1.80 7.98
C TRP A 49 7.63 -1.12 9.32
N SER A 50 6.58 -0.64 9.98
CA SER A 50 6.59 -0.11 11.34
C SER A 50 5.67 -0.95 12.20
N ALA A 51 6.23 -1.60 13.23
CA ALA A 51 5.47 -2.41 14.18
C ALA A 51 4.43 -1.60 14.97
N HIS A 52 3.49 -2.30 15.60
CA HIS A 52 2.52 -1.67 16.50
C HIS A 52 3.21 -0.81 17.57
N GLY A 53 2.71 0.41 17.78
CA GLY A 53 3.27 1.38 18.72
C GLY A 53 4.56 2.08 18.24
N ALA A 54 5.15 1.68 17.10
CA ALA A 54 6.32 2.36 16.55
C ALA A 54 5.92 3.72 15.93
N ALA A 55 6.79 4.72 16.09
CA ALA A 55 6.65 5.99 15.41
C ALA A 55 6.94 5.81 13.90
N ILE A 56 6.13 6.45 13.05
CA ILE A 56 6.37 6.55 11.61
C ILE A 56 6.96 7.94 11.33
N ALA A 57 8.21 7.99 10.87
CA ALA A 57 8.87 9.24 10.58
C ALA A 57 8.32 9.86 9.28
N VAL A 58 7.71 11.03 9.37
CA VAL A 58 7.28 11.80 8.20
C VAL A 58 8.49 12.54 7.61
N PRO A 59 8.88 12.31 6.35
CA PRO A 59 10.05 12.95 5.76
C PRO A 59 9.82 14.44 5.56
N THR A 60 10.74 15.28 6.03
CA THR A 60 10.68 16.75 5.84
C THR A 60 10.81 17.18 4.38
N ARG A 61 11.32 16.30 3.51
CA ARG A 61 11.53 16.55 2.07
C ARG A 61 10.27 16.40 1.22
N VAL A 62 9.13 16.01 1.80
CA VAL A 62 7.85 15.90 1.09
C VAL A 62 6.85 16.89 1.69
N PRO A 63 6.03 17.55 0.86
CA PRO A 63 5.12 18.59 1.34
C PRO A 63 3.96 18.00 2.17
N GLU A 64 3.58 16.76 1.87
CA GLU A 64 2.46 16.07 2.50
C GLU A 64 2.61 14.55 2.40
N VAL A 65 1.83 13.84 3.20
CA VAL A 65 1.74 12.38 3.25
C VAL A 65 0.26 12.00 3.33
N GLU A 66 -0.11 10.96 2.61
CA GLU A 66 -1.43 10.36 2.64
C GLU A 66 -1.48 9.22 3.66
N ILE A 67 -2.57 9.17 4.42
CA ILE A 67 -2.88 8.07 5.34
C ILE A 67 -3.74 7.04 4.61
N GLY A 68 -3.26 5.81 4.53
CA GLY A 68 -3.96 4.68 3.91
C GLY A 68 -4.40 3.66 4.96
N ALA A 69 -5.31 4.06 5.86
CA ALA A 69 -5.89 3.13 6.83
C ALA A 69 -6.63 2.00 6.09
N THR A 70 -6.22 0.75 6.34
CA THR A 70 -6.68 -0.42 5.59
C THR A 70 -6.65 -1.68 6.47
N VAL A 71 -7.15 -2.78 5.92
CA VAL A 71 -7.06 -4.11 6.52
C VAL A 71 -6.26 -5.02 5.59
N ALA A 72 -5.34 -5.79 6.14
CA ALA A 72 -4.66 -6.85 5.42
C ALA A 72 -5.16 -8.21 5.84
N MET A 73 -5.13 -9.11 4.87
CA MET A 73 -5.36 -10.54 5.04
C MET A 73 -4.00 -11.22 5.25
N VAL A 74 -3.85 -11.93 6.36
CA VAL A 74 -2.65 -12.72 6.63
C VAL A 74 -2.83 -14.09 6.01
N VAL A 75 -1.96 -14.42 5.05
CA VAL A 75 -1.95 -15.72 4.38
C VAL A 75 -1.07 -16.68 5.17
N GLY A 76 -1.67 -17.77 5.64
CA GLY A 76 -0.99 -18.86 6.33
C GLY A 76 -0.75 -20.07 5.42
N ASP A 77 -0.63 -21.24 6.03
CA ASP A 77 -0.28 -22.48 5.33
C ASP A 77 -1.23 -22.81 4.18
N ARG A 78 -0.66 -23.27 3.07
CA ARG A 78 -1.38 -23.68 1.85
C ARG A 78 -2.29 -22.58 1.28
N GLY A 79 -1.94 -21.31 1.51
CA GLY A 79 -2.66 -20.15 0.97
C GLY A 79 -3.97 -19.84 1.68
N GLN A 80 -4.23 -20.43 2.85
CA GLN A 80 -5.44 -20.16 3.63
C GLN A 80 -5.31 -18.86 4.41
N VAL A 81 -6.43 -18.16 4.61
CA VAL A 81 -6.46 -16.96 5.44
C VAL A 81 -6.32 -17.35 6.90
N ALA A 82 -5.22 -16.92 7.53
CA ALA A 82 -4.97 -17.14 8.96
C ALA A 82 -5.63 -16.07 9.83
N GLY A 83 -5.87 -14.88 9.29
CA GLY A 83 -6.49 -13.78 10.02
C GLY A 83 -6.41 -12.47 9.27
N TYR A 84 -6.76 -11.39 9.98
CA TYR A 84 -6.74 -10.03 9.46
C TYR A 84 -6.04 -9.09 10.43
N VAL A 85 -5.34 -8.10 9.91
CA VAL A 85 -4.61 -7.10 10.69
C VAL A 85 -4.91 -5.71 10.16
N LEU A 86 -5.14 -4.75 11.06
CA LEU A 86 -5.23 -3.34 10.68
C LEU A 86 -3.87 -2.85 10.22
N MET A 87 -3.84 -2.09 9.13
CA MET A 87 -2.62 -1.49 8.60
C MET A 87 -2.83 -0.02 8.29
N ASN A 88 -1.72 0.70 8.18
CA ASN A 88 -1.67 2.03 7.61
C ASN A 88 -0.66 2.02 6.46
N ASP A 89 -1.15 2.03 5.22
CA ASP A 89 -0.34 2.15 4.00
C ASP A 89 -0.11 3.62 3.67
N LEU A 90 0.97 4.20 4.21
CA LEU A 90 1.30 5.59 3.93
C LEU A 90 1.88 5.73 2.52
N SER A 91 1.58 6.85 1.88
CA SER A 91 2.18 7.26 0.61
C SER A 91 2.49 8.74 0.58
N VAL A 92 3.47 9.10 -0.25
CA VAL A 92 3.55 10.46 -0.80
C VAL A 92 2.53 10.54 -1.94
N PRO A 93 1.67 11.56 -2.01
CA PRO A 93 0.67 11.66 -3.07
C PRO A 93 1.28 11.55 -4.46
N HIS A 94 0.63 10.75 -5.30
CA HIS A 94 1.06 10.53 -6.68
C HIS A 94 -0.15 10.20 -7.57
N ALA A 95 -0.39 11.05 -8.56
CA ALA A 95 -1.58 10.97 -9.41
C ALA A 95 -1.47 9.97 -10.59
N SER A 96 -0.32 9.31 -10.78
CA SER A 96 -0.11 8.40 -11.91
C SER A 96 -0.04 6.94 -11.47
N PHE A 97 -0.76 6.09 -12.18
CA PHE A 97 -0.79 4.64 -11.96
C PHE A 97 -0.05 3.88 -13.07
N PHE A 98 0.63 4.60 -13.97
CA PHE A 98 1.25 4.00 -15.16
C PHE A 98 2.60 3.33 -14.85
N ARG A 99 3.35 3.87 -13.90
CA ARG A 99 4.66 3.34 -13.49
C ARG A 99 4.61 2.90 -12.03
N PRO A 100 5.43 1.91 -11.62
CA PRO A 100 5.49 1.49 -10.22
C PRO A 100 5.80 2.68 -9.28
N PRO A 101 4.95 2.96 -8.26
CA PRO A 101 5.08 4.13 -7.40
C PRO A 101 6.09 3.91 -6.26
N VAL A 102 7.24 3.29 -6.54
CA VAL A 102 8.23 2.86 -5.53
C VAL A 102 8.70 4.04 -4.67
N LYS A 103 9.00 5.18 -5.30
CA LYS A 103 9.47 6.39 -4.61
C LYS A 103 8.41 7.05 -3.72
N PHE A 104 7.15 6.66 -3.89
CA PHE A 104 6.00 7.25 -3.21
C PHE A 104 5.45 6.32 -2.12
N LYS A 105 5.55 5.01 -2.31
CA LYS A 105 5.04 4.00 -1.37
C LYS A 105 6.11 3.28 -0.55
N CYS A 106 7.37 3.20 -0.99
CA CYS A 106 8.40 2.38 -0.35
C CYS A 106 9.42 3.16 0.49
N LEU A 107 8.98 4.23 1.17
CA LEU A 107 9.81 4.96 2.13
C LEU A 107 9.92 4.18 3.45
N ASP A 108 10.99 4.42 4.20
CA ASP A 108 11.22 3.76 5.48
C ASP A 108 10.06 4.02 6.45
N GLY A 109 9.55 2.96 7.07
CA GLY A 109 8.43 3.02 8.03
C GLY A 109 7.04 3.35 7.46
N PHE A 110 6.86 3.48 6.14
CA PHE A 110 5.57 3.85 5.51
C PHE A 110 4.50 2.74 5.46
N LEU A 111 4.63 1.70 6.26
CA LEU A 111 3.64 0.65 6.44
C LEU A 111 3.49 0.37 7.93
N GLY A 112 2.54 1.05 8.56
CA GLY A 112 2.15 0.74 9.93
C GLY A 112 1.42 -0.60 9.99
N ILE A 113 1.86 -1.49 10.86
CA ILE A 113 1.27 -2.81 11.06
C ILE A 113 0.69 -2.86 12.47
N GLY A 114 -0.62 -3.09 12.56
CA GLY A 114 -1.31 -3.28 13.82
C GLY A 114 -0.82 -4.53 14.56
N ASP A 115 -1.19 -4.64 15.83
CA ASP A 115 -0.92 -5.89 16.55
C ASP A 115 -1.70 -7.03 15.90
N LYS A 116 -1.12 -8.23 15.92
CA LYS A 116 -1.84 -9.41 15.45
C LYS A 116 -2.93 -9.72 16.50
N LEU A 117 -4.16 -9.92 16.05
CA LEU A 117 -5.20 -10.52 16.89
C LEU A 117 -4.84 -11.97 17.22
#